data_AF-A0A7I7QM86-F1
#
_entry.id   AF-A0A7I7QM86-F1
#
_cell.length_a   1.000
_cell.length_b   1.000
_cell.length_c   1.000
_cell.angle_alpha   90.00
_cell.angle_beta   90.00
_cell.angle_gamma   90.00
#
_symmetry.space_group_name_H-M   'P 1'
#
loop_
_entity.id
_entity.type
_entity.pdbx_description
1 polymer ?
#
loop_
_entity_poly.entity_id
_entity_poly.type
_entity_poly.pdbx_seq_one_letter_code
_entity_poly.pdbx_strand_id
1 'polypeptide(L)'
;MLRNGITGDLVNGFNTPTAARRVFFSSATAESDVVRYSAKLCNDSQLVAYDALRPIAHPERVTTPVLVLGAQLDAVITLAEITATAKAYGSDAEVFPDMGHNMMLEPGLAAVAERIDTWVSGQG
;
A
#
# COMPACT_ATOMS: atom_id res chain seq x y z
N MET A 1 -13.33 13.38 8.70
CA MET A 1 -12.12 14.01 8.12
C MET A 1 -11.66 15.24 8.90
N LEU A 2 -12.49 16.26 9.16
CA LEU A 2 -12.04 17.49 9.88
C LEU A 2 -11.53 17.26 11.32
N ARG A 3 -12.10 16.30 12.08
CA ARG A 3 -11.71 16.03 13.48
C ARG A 3 -10.31 15.39 13.61
N ASN A 4 -9.97 14.47 12.71
CA ASN A 4 -8.72 13.68 12.78
C ASN A 4 -7.48 14.56 12.57
N GLY A 5 -7.59 15.62 11.75
CA GLY A 5 -6.49 16.57 11.53
C GLY A 5 -6.17 17.43 12.77
N ILE A 6 -7.13 17.63 13.67
CA ILE A 6 -6.97 18.46 14.89
C ILE A 6 -6.46 17.62 16.07
N THR A 7 -6.87 16.35 16.18
CA THR A 7 -6.50 15.47 17.32
C THR A 7 -5.24 14.64 17.08
N GLY A 8 -4.78 14.53 15.82
CA GLY A 8 -3.72 13.58 15.45
C GLY A 8 -4.14 12.12 15.47
N ASP A 9 -5.45 11.87 15.58
CA ASP A 9 -6.02 10.53 15.59
C ASP A 9 -6.38 10.11 14.17
N LEU A 10 -5.34 9.87 13.36
CA LEU A 10 -5.43 9.52 11.94
C LEU A 10 -6.07 8.14 11.72
N VAL A 11 -5.94 7.23 12.69
CA VAL A 11 -6.50 5.87 12.65
C VAL A 11 -7.97 5.82 13.03
N ASN A 12 -8.49 6.87 13.65
CA ASN A 12 -9.90 6.96 14.01
C ASN A 12 -10.79 6.94 12.76
N GLY A 13 -11.62 5.90 12.66
CA GLY A 13 -12.45 5.64 11.50
C GLY A 13 -11.89 4.58 10.54
N PHE A 14 -10.67 4.08 10.78
CA PHE A 14 -10.08 2.95 10.05
C PHE A 14 -9.86 1.71 10.93
N ASN A 15 -9.76 1.86 12.25
CA ASN A 15 -9.52 0.77 13.22
C ASN A 15 -10.72 -0.13 13.55
N THR A 16 -11.85 0.01 12.86
CA THR A 16 -12.93 -0.98 12.95
C THR A 16 -12.73 -2.04 11.86
N PRO A 17 -13.05 -3.32 12.09
CA PRO A 17 -12.90 -4.37 11.07
C PRO A 17 -13.61 -4.02 9.75
N THR A 18 -14.81 -3.44 9.82
CA THR A 18 -15.57 -3.00 8.64
C THR A 18 -14.85 -1.91 7.86
N ALA A 19 -14.30 -0.90 8.54
CA ALA A 19 -13.57 0.17 7.86
C ALA A 19 -12.23 -0.31 7.33
N ALA A 20 -11.50 -1.12 8.11
CA ALA A 20 -10.24 -1.72 7.71
C ALA A 20 -10.42 -2.60 6.46
N ARG A 21 -11.48 -3.43 6.42
CA ARG A 21 -11.82 -4.21 5.22
C ARG A 21 -11.97 -3.31 4.00
N ARG A 22 -12.81 -2.29 4.09
CA ARG A 22 -13.12 -1.42 2.94
C ARG A 22 -11.88 -0.71 2.40
N VAL A 23 -10.93 -0.37 3.25
CA VAL A 23 -9.78 0.48 2.89
C VAL A 23 -8.55 -0.33 2.56
N PHE A 24 -8.30 -1.42 3.29
CA PHE A 24 -7.02 -2.12 3.27
C PHE A 24 -7.04 -3.51 2.65
N PHE A 25 -8.20 -4.16 2.53
CA PHE A 25 -8.28 -5.58 2.20
C PHE A 25 -9.30 -5.88 1.10
N SER A 26 -9.02 -6.92 0.32
CA SER A 26 -9.97 -7.51 -0.62
C SER A 26 -11.13 -8.20 0.11
N SER A 27 -12.16 -8.60 -0.64
CA SER A 27 -13.22 -9.49 -0.14
C SER A 27 -12.71 -10.91 0.14
N ALA A 28 -11.55 -11.30 -0.40
CA ALA A 28 -10.97 -12.64 -0.22
C ALA A 28 -10.21 -12.78 1.12
N THR A 29 -9.77 -11.67 1.74
CA THR A 29 -9.10 -11.73 3.05
C THR A 29 -10.07 -12.23 4.13
N ALA A 30 -9.68 -13.27 4.87
CA ALA A 30 -10.48 -13.88 5.92
C ALA A 30 -10.86 -12.86 7.02
N GLU A 31 -12.10 -12.96 7.54
CA GLU A 31 -12.58 -12.02 8.57
C GLU A 31 -11.75 -12.06 9.85
N SER A 32 -11.24 -13.24 10.23
CA SER A 32 -10.32 -13.38 11.35
C SER A 32 -9.05 -12.56 11.19
N ASP A 33 -8.51 -12.47 9.97
CA ASP A 33 -7.31 -11.69 9.69
C ASP A 33 -7.61 -10.20 9.66
N VAL A 34 -8.74 -9.79 9.08
CA VAL A 34 -9.17 -8.38 9.14
C VAL A 34 -9.36 -7.91 10.57
N VAL A 35 -10.04 -8.67 11.42
CA VAL A 35 -10.20 -8.34 12.85
C VAL A 35 -8.84 -8.28 13.55
N ARG A 36 -7.97 -9.27 13.29
CA ARG A 36 -6.63 -9.35 13.89
C ARG A 36 -5.77 -8.15 13.52
N TYR A 37 -5.77 -7.73 12.26
CA TYR A 37 -4.93 -6.65 11.76
C TYR A 37 -5.54 -5.27 12.02
N SER A 38 -6.88 -5.11 12.02
CA SER A 38 -7.51 -3.85 12.40
C SER A 38 -7.21 -3.48 13.85
N ALA A 39 -7.11 -4.46 14.74
CA ALA A 39 -6.74 -4.26 16.14
C ALA A 39 -5.27 -3.81 16.34
N LYS A 40 -4.43 -3.93 15.31
CA LYS A 40 -3.02 -3.51 15.34
C LYS A 40 -2.79 -2.13 14.74
N LEU A 41 -3.81 -1.51 14.13
CA LEU A 41 -3.69 -0.17 13.58
C LEU A 41 -3.41 0.83 14.69
N CYS A 42 -2.38 1.65 14.50
CA CYS A 42 -1.98 2.70 15.42
C CYS A 42 -1.70 4.00 14.65
N ASN A 43 -1.81 5.13 15.33
CA ASN A 43 -1.59 6.42 14.70
C ASN A 43 -0.15 6.54 14.18
N ASP A 44 -0.03 6.86 12.90
CA ASP A 44 1.22 7.37 12.34
C ASP A 44 1.50 8.80 12.79
N SER A 45 2.76 9.21 12.67
CA SER A 45 3.14 10.60 12.85
C SER A 45 2.38 11.49 11.86
N GLN A 46 1.70 12.52 12.36
CA GLN A 46 1.00 13.49 11.50
C GLN A 46 1.94 14.14 10.49
N LEU A 47 3.19 14.42 10.87
CA LEU A 47 4.18 14.99 9.97
C LEU A 47 4.51 14.05 8.82
N VAL A 48 4.68 12.75 9.11
CA VAL A 48 4.94 11.73 8.08
C VAL A 48 3.73 11.59 7.15
N ALA A 49 2.51 11.64 7.69
CA ALA A 49 1.29 11.63 6.88
C ALA A 49 1.20 12.85 5.95
N TYR A 50 1.59 14.04 6.41
CA TYR A 50 1.65 15.24 5.57
C TYR A 50 2.74 15.15 4.50
N ASP A 51 3.91 14.61 4.85
CA ASP A 51 5.01 14.42 3.90
C ASP A 51 4.64 13.41 2.80
N ALA A 52 3.90 12.36 3.14
CA ALA A 52 3.39 11.38 2.16
C ALA A 52 2.43 12.00 1.12
N LEU A 53 1.79 13.13 1.42
CA LEU A 53 0.91 13.87 0.50
C LEU A 53 1.67 14.87 -0.38
N ARG A 54 2.99 15.02 -0.18
CA ARG A 54 3.82 15.97 -0.92
C ARG A 54 4.76 15.23 -1.86
N PRO A 55 5.03 15.76 -3.06
CA PRO A 55 6.02 15.18 -3.97
C PRO A 55 7.43 15.51 -3.47
N ILE A 56 7.88 14.80 -2.44
CA ILE A 56 9.22 14.97 -1.82
C ILE A 56 10.29 14.07 -2.45
N ALA A 57 9.89 13.13 -3.30
CA ALA A 57 10.80 12.23 -3.99
C ALA A 57 11.48 12.93 -5.18
N HIS A 58 12.68 12.46 -5.49
CA HIS A 58 13.47 12.86 -6.66
C HIS A 58 13.78 11.65 -7.56
N PRO A 59 12.78 11.08 -8.27
CA PRO A 59 12.96 9.88 -9.08
C PRO A 59 14.08 10.01 -10.12
N GLU A 60 14.30 11.21 -10.64
CA GLU A 60 15.36 11.53 -11.61
C GLU A 60 16.78 11.29 -11.09
N ARG A 61 16.95 11.19 -9.76
CA ARG A 61 18.24 10.94 -9.11
C ARG A 61 18.49 9.45 -8.85
N VAL A 62 17.50 8.58 -9.09
CA VAL A 62 17.61 7.14 -8.84
C VAL A 62 18.11 6.45 -10.10
N THR A 63 19.28 5.84 -10.00
CA THR A 63 19.94 5.14 -11.12
C THR A 63 19.88 3.61 -11.00
N THR A 64 19.47 3.10 -9.84
CA THR A 64 19.29 1.67 -9.60
C THR A 64 17.96 1.21 -10.19
N PRO A 65 17.87 -0.03 -10.72
CA PRO A 65 16.59 -0.61 -11.12
C PRO A 65 15.56 -0.57 -9.97
N VAL A 66 14.29 -0.31 -10.30
CA VAL A 66 13.17 -0.26 -9.35
C VAL A 66 12.06 -1.18 -9.84
N LEU A 67 11.55 -2.02 -8.93
CA LEU A 67 10.33 -2.79 -9.13
C LEU A 67 9.15 -2.04 -8.51
N VAL A 68 8.10 -1.80 -9.30
CA VAL A 68 6.86 -1.20 -8.82
C VAL A 68 5.74 -2.21 -8.90
N LEU A 69 5.26 -2.65 -7.73
CA LEU A 69 4.13 -3.55 -7.58
C LEU A 69 2.92 -2.79 -7.03
N GLY A 70 1.72 -3.15 -7.48
CA GLY A 70 0.48 -2.59 -6.97
C GLY A 70 -0.67 -3.59 -6.93
N ALA A 71 -1.76 -3.22 -6.29
CA ALA A 71 -2.94 -4.04 -6.11
C ALA A 71 -4.12 -3.50 -6.93
N GLN A 72 -4.88 -4.38 -7.58
CA GLN A 72 -6.03 -3.98 -8.39
C GLN A 72 -7.15 -3.35 -7.57
N LEU A 73 -7.38 -3.82 -6.35
CA LEU A 73 -8.47 -3.39 -5.47
C LEU A 73 -7.97 -2.45 -4.37
N ASP A 74 -6.81 -1.81 -4.56
CA ASP A 74 -6.28 -0.81 -3.64
C ASP A 74 -7.21 0.42 -3.61
N ALA A 75 -7.76 0.72 -2.43
CA ALA A 75 -8.67 1.85 -2.20
C ALA A 75 -7.94 3.12 -1.74
N VAL A 76 -6.63 3.05 -1.53
CA VAL A 76 -5.76 4.13 -1.04
C VAL A 76 -4.91 4.69 -2.17
N ILE A 77 -4.28 3.81 -2.98
CA ILE A 77 -3.41 4.18 -4.09
C ILE A 77 -4.01 3.68 -5.39
N THR A 78 -4.29 4.60 -6.31
CA THR A 78 -4.93 4.28 -7.59
C THR A 78 -3.95 3.63 -8.57
N LEU A 79 -4.48 2.86 -9.53
CA LEU A 79 -3.68 2.32 -10.64
C LEU A 79 -2.96 3.41 -11.45
N ALA A 80 -3.55 4.60 -11.55
CA ALA A 80 -2.94 5.73 -12.21
C ALA A 80 -1.70 6.23 -11.43
N GLU A 81 -1.77 6.29 -10.11
CA GLU A 81 -0.63 6.65 -9.25
C GLU A 81 0.46 5.57 -9.30
N ILE A 82 0.09 4.29 -9.28
CA ILE A 82 1.05 3.18 -9.42
C ILE A 82 1.78 3.28 -10.77
N THR A 83 1.04 3.49 -11.87
CA THR A 83 1.61 3.65 -13.22
C THR A 83 2.49 4.90 -13.32
N ALA A 84 2.06 6.01 -12.72
CA ALA A 84 2.83 7.24 -12.69
C ALA A 84 4.15 7.07 -11.91
N THR A 85 4.12 6.36 -10.78
CA THR A 85 5.31 6.00 -10.01
C THR A 85 6.27 5.15 -10.84
N ALA A 86 5.80 4.07 -11.47
CA ALA A 86 6.64 3.24 -12.34
C ALA A 86 7.31 4.07 -13.44
N LYS A 87 6.53 4.90 -14.14
CA LYS A 87 7.05 5.81 -15.16
C LYS A 87 8.10 6.78 -14.60
N ALA A 88 7.87 7.34 -13.42
CA ALA A 88 8.81 8.27 -12.79
C ALA A 88 10.16 7.61 -12.47
N TYR A 89 10.16 6.32 -12.12
CA TYR A 89 11.36 5.51 -11.87
C TYR A 89 11.89 4.78 -13.11
N GLY A 90 11.32 5.02 -14.30
CA GLY A 90 11.77 4.37 -15.54
C GLY A 90 11.48 2.86 -15.60
N SER A 91 10.46 2.39 -14.90
CA SER A 91 10.02 0.99 -14.86
C SER A 91 8.58 0.85 -15.37
N ASP A 92 8.14 -0.41 -15.52
CA ASP A 92 6.73 -0.75 -15.69
C ASP A 92 6.10 -1.11 -14.34
N ALA A 93 4.79 -0.86 -14.23
CA ALA A 93 4.01 -1.25 -13.07
C ALA A 93 3.46 -2.67 -13.24
N GLU A 94 3.59 -3.51 -12.21
CA GLU A 94 2.98 -4.82 -12.16
C GLU A 94 1.84 -4.83 -11.14
N VAL A 95 0.63 -5.15 -11.62
CA VAL A 95 -0.58 -5.09 -10.81
C VAL A 95 -1.07 -6.50 -10.50
N PHE A 96 -1.20 -6.82 -9.22
CA PHE A 96 -1.76 -8.07 -8.75
C PHE A 96 -3.30 -8.00 -8.69
N PRO A 97 -4.01 -8.95 -9.34
CA PRO A 97 -5.46 -9.01 -9.27
C PRO A 97 -5.93 -9.47 -7.89
N ASP A 98 -7.18 -9.17 -7.57
CA ASP A 98 -7.87 -9.68 -6.37
C ASP A 98 -7.21 -9.35 -5.02
N MET A 99 -6.33 -8.34 -4.98
CA MET A 99 -5.65 -7.86 -3.77
C MET A 99 -6.08 -6.43 -3.41
N GLY A 100 -6.24 -6.15 -2.12
CA GLY A 100 -6.37 -4.81 -1.56
C GLY A 100 -5.02 -4.18 -1.23
N HIS A 101 -5.05 -3.01 -0.58
CA HIS A 101 -3.89 -2.19 -0.27
C HIS A 101 -2.78 -2.94 0.48
N ASN A 102 -3.15 -3.71 1.51
CA ASN A 102 -2.18 -4.45 2.33
C ASN A 102 -1.82 -5.78 1.67
N MET A 103 -1.22 -5.73 0.48
CA MET A 103 -0.82 -6.91 -0.33
C MET A 103 -0.04 -7.95 0.47
N MET A 104 0.78 -7.52 1.44
CA MET A 104 1.58 -8.40 2.29
C MET A 104 0.78 -9.19 3.33
N LEU A 105 -0.50 -8.87 3.48
CA LEU A 105 -1.44 -9.51 4.41
C LEU A 105 -2.64 -10.15 3.67
N GLU A 106 -2.66 -10.08 2.34
CA GLU A 106 -3.66 -10.74 1.50
C GLU A 106 -3.41 -12.25 1.41
N PRO A 107 -4.44 -13.08 1.13
CA PRO A 107 -4.27 -14.52 0.94
C PRO A 107 -3.25 -14.87 -0.16
N GLY A 108 -3.11 -14.02 -1.17
CA GLY A 108 -2.17 -14.19 -2.29
C GLY A 108 -0.76 -13.65 -2.05
N LEU A 109 -0.40 -13.26 -0.81
CA LEU A 109 0.91 -12.64 -0.50
C LEU A 109 2.12 -13.43 -1.02
N ALA A 110 2.01 -14.76 -1.11
CA ALA A 110 3.07 -15.63 -1.59
C ALA A 110 3.52 -15.27 -3.02
N ALA A 111 2.57 -14.94 -3.90
CA ALA A 111 2.88 -14.53 -5.27
C ALA A 111 3.63 -13.19 -5.32
N VAL A 112 3.29 -12.26 -4.43
CA VAL A 112 4.00 -10.97 -4.30
C VAL A 112 5.43 -11.21 -3.81
N ALA A 113 5.60 -12.04 -2.78
CA ALA A 113 6.91 -12.39 -2.23
C ALA A 113 7.80 -13.11 -3.26
N GLU A 114 7.26 -14.09 -3.98
CA GLU A 114 7.97 -14.84 -5.02
C GLU A 114 8.37 -13.94 -6.20
N ARG A 115 7.52 -12.97 -6.55
CA ARG A 115 7.84 -11.96 -7.58
C ARG A 115 9.00 -11.07 -7.15
N ILE A 116 9.03 -10.61 -5.90
CA ILE A 116 10.14 -9.82 -5.34
C ILE A 116 11.42 -10.65 -5.34
N ASP A 117 11.37 -11.88 -4.84
CA ASP A 117 12.54 -12.78 -4.78
C ASP A 117 13.13 -13.05 -6.18
N THR A 118 12.27 -13.37 -7.14
CA THR A 118 12.66 -13.56 -8.54
C THR A 118 13.27 -12.30 -9.14
N TRP A 119 12.69 -11.12 -8.84
CA TRP A 119 13.22 -9.85 -9.35
C TRP A 119 14.63 -9.60 -8.83
N VAL A 120 14.82 -9.68 -7.52
CA VAL A 120 16.10 -9.43 -6.84
C VAL A 120 17.16 -10.42 -7.31
N SER A 121 16.82 -11.72 -7.34
CA SER A 121 17.74 -12.77 -7.80
C SER A 121 18.14 -12.62 -9.27
N GLY A 122 17.31 -11.96 -10.08
CA GLY A 122 17.59 -11.65 -11.48
C GLY A 122 18.41 -10.38 -11.73
N GLN A 123 18.68 -9.54 -10.72
CA GLN A 123 19.46 -8.29 -10.86
C GLN A 123 20.99 -8.52 -10.82
N GLY A 124 21.48 -9.71 -11.17
CA GLY A 124 22.90 -10.08 -11.17
C GLY A 124 23.78 -9.28 -12.13
#